data_AF-A0AAV4FH04-F1
#
_entry.id   AF-A0AAV4FH04-F1
#
_cell.length_a   1.000
_cell.length_b   1.000
_cell.length_c   1.000
_cell.angle_alpha   90.00
_cell.angle_beta   90.00
_cell.angle_gamma   90.00
#
_symmetry.space_group_name_H-M   'P 1'
#
loop_
_entity.id
_entity.type
_entity.pdbx_description
1 polymer ?
#
loop_
_entity_poly.entity_id
_entity_poly.type
_entity_poly.pdbx_seq_one_letter_code
_entity_poly.pdbx_strand_id
1 'polypeptide(L)'
;MTNNISSIVPTDRFFAYPYRREFTLVMRYQPPFWPFLLAVGLTTNILNIITFLKIGVKDSVSTLLLTISMSDACFLTLVSPALLRHAFLSVGSYKVQALNDLRVMTFWPAFTCYDFSAYVSVVLGVTRCACVAMPLRFKSVFTKKRTIIPVVVLFCINVLIHIPVLTISRLGLKMTL
;
A
#
# COMPACT_ATOMS: atom_id res chain seq x y z
N MET A 1 11.60 18.14 47.33
CA MET A 1 10.95 16.82 47.12
C MET A 1 10.29 16.84 45.76
N THR A 2 11.05 16.53 44.71
CA THR A 2 10.58 16.46 43.32
C THR A 2 10.72 15.01 42.89
N ASN A 3 9.61 14.26 42.96
CA ASN A 3 9.57 12.85 42.62
C ASN A 3 9.56 12.66 41.11
N ASN A 4 10.53 11.88 40.65
CA ASN A 4 10.73 11.39 39.30
C ASN A 4 9.51 10.59 38.81
N ILE A 5 8.85 11.09 37.76
CA ILE A 5 7.93 10.32 36.91
C ILE A 5 8.50 10.37 35.48
N SER A 6 9.72 9.85 35.32
CA SER A 6 10.40 9.70 34.03
C SER A 6 10.86 8.26 33.76
N SER A 7 10.38 7.30 34.56
CA SER A 7 10.86 5.91 34.55
C SER A 7 9.81 4.89 34.11
N ILE A 8 9.04 5.16 33.07
CA ILE A 8 8.21 4.13 32.43
C ILE A 8 8.53 4.14 30.93
N VAL A 9 9.30 3.14 30.52
CA VAL A 9 9.86 2.85 29.18
C VAL A 9 11.21 3.54 28.89
N PRO A 10 12.35 2.80 28.96
CA PRO A 10 13.63 3.30 28.49
C PRO A 10 13.62 3.34 26.96
N THR A 11 13.27 4.51 26.44
CA THR A 11 13.24 4.87 25.01
C THR A 11 14.63 4.88 24.37
N ASP A 12 15.67 4.47 25.09
CA ASP A 12 17.06 4.75 24.74
C ASP A 12 17.75 3.51 24.12
N ARG A 13 17.21 2.31 24.35
CA ARG A 13 17.84 1.05 23.89
C ARG A 13 17.35 0.51 22.55
N PHE A 14 16.24 1.03 22.01
CA PHE A 14 15.76 0.66 20.67
C PHE A 14 16.34 1.52 19.53
N PHE A 15 17.08 2.60 19.85
CA PHE A 15 17.54 3.60 18.87
C PHE A 15 19.05 3.58 18.59
N ALA A 16 19.77 2.53 18.99
CA ALA A 16 21.18 2.34 18.68
C ALA A 16 21.41 1.75 17.26
N TYR A 17 20.64 2.20 16.26
CA TYR A 17 20.84 1.78 14.87
C TYR A 17 21.71 2.79 14.11
N PRO A 18 22.69 2.34 13.29
CA PRO A 18 23.57 3.22 12.51
C PRO A 18 22.82 4.10 11.48
N TYR A 19 21.52 3.88 11.26
CA TYR A 19 20.68 4.58 10.29
C TYR A 19 19.85 5.75 10.86
N ARG A 20 20.06 6.15 12.13
CA ARG A 20 19.25 7.21 12.78
C ARG A 20 19.29 8.54 12.03
N ARG A 21 20.46 8.94 11.52
CA ARG A 21 20.61 10.19 10.74
C ARG A 21 19.82 10.13 9.45
N GLU A 22 20.00 9.06 8.67
CA GLU A 22 19.28 8.84 7.41
C GLU A 22 17.76 8.84 7.62
N PHE A 23 17.28 8.11 8.63
CA PHE A 23 15.85 8.04 8.94
C PHE A 23 15.28 9.43 9.32
N THR A 24 16.03 10.21 10.09
CA THR A 24 15.60 11.56 10.51
C THR A 24 15.60 12.53 9.33
N LEU A 25 16.56 12.43 8.42
CA LEU A 25 16.62 13.24 7.21
C LEU A 25 15.44 12.91 6.28
N VAL A 26 15.21 11.63 6.01
CA VAL A 26 14.06 11.17 5.22
C VAL A 26 12.74 11.67 5.81
N MET A 27 12.56 11.51 7.13
CA MET A 27 11.36 11.98 7.82
C MET A 27 11.21 13.51 7.85
N ARG A 28 12.25 14.29 7.55
CA ARG A 28 12.19 15.76 7.50
C ARG A 28 11.91 16.29 6.11
N TYR A 29 12.49 15.70 5.07
CA TYR A 29 12.41 16.21 3.70
C TYR A 29 11.31 15.56 2.87
N GLN A 30 10.93 14.30 3.15
CA GLN A 30 9.92 13.58 2.40
C GLN A 30 8.45 14.02 2.67
N PRO A 31 8.05 14.40 3.91
CA PRO A 31 6.65 14.76 4.21
C PRO A 31 5.98 15.79 3.31
N PRO A 32 6.62 16.91 2.90
CA PRO A 32 5.97 17.90 2.04
C PRO A 32 5.66 17.38 0.64
N PHE A 33 6.33 16.32 0.18
CA PHE A 33 6.08 15.70 -1.12
C PHE A 33 4.90 14.72 -1.11
N TRP A 34 4.52 14.19 0.05
CA TRP A 34 3.46 13.18 0.13
C TRP A 34 2.09 13.65 -0.39
N PRO A 35 1.58 14.85 -0.08
CA PRO A 35 0.30 15.32 -0.62
C PRO A 35 0.30 15.41 -2.15
N PHE A 36 1.43 15.85 -2.73
CA PHE A 36 1.60 15.92 -4.18
C PHE A 36 1.59 14.53 -4.81
N LEU A 37 2.35 13.58 -4.25
CA LEU A 37 2.37 12.18 -4.73
C LEU A 37 1.00 11.51 -4.59
N LEU A 38 0.29 11.76 -3.50
CA LEU A 38 -1.07 11.27 -3.29
C LEU A 38 -2.03 11.80 -4.35
N ALA A 39 -2.01 13.10 -4.61
CA ALA A 39 -2.90 13.72 -5.60
C ALA A 39 -2.62 13.19 -7.00
N VAL A 40 -1.37 13.24 -7.46
CA VAL A 40 -0.97 12.75 -8.78
C VAL A 40 -1.29 11.26 -8.90
N GLY A 41 -0.85 10.45 -7.94
CA GLY A 41 -1.04 9.00 -7.97
C GLY A 41 -2.50 8.58 -7.98
N LEU A 42 -3.37 9.22 -7.18
CA LEU A 42 -4.81 8.93 -7.19
C LEU A 42 -5.44 9.35 -8.52
N THR A 43 -5.14 10.55 -9.01
CA THR A 43 -5.69 11.04 -10.27
C THR A 43 -5.29 10.14 -11.44
N THR A 44 -4.01 9.77 -11.57
CA THR A 44 -3.55 8.93 -12.67
C THR A 44 -4.13 7.52 -12.60
N ASN A 45 -4.20 6.92 -11.41
CA ASN A 45 -4.79 5.58 -11.27
C ASN A 45 -6.31 5.58 -11.53
N ILE A 46 -7.04 6.61 -11.10
CA ILE A 46 -8.47 6.77 -11.41
C ILE A 46 -8.68 6.92 -12.92
N LEU A 47 -7.88 7.76 -13.59
CA LEU A 47 -7.95 7.92 -15.04
C LEU A 47 -7.65 6.60 -15.78
N ASN A 48 -6.67 5.82 -15.32
CA ASN A 48 -6.37 4.51 -15.86
C ASN A 48 -7.56 3.56 -15.71
N ILE A 49 -8.18 3.49 -14.52
CA ILE A 49 -9.37 2.68 -14.26
C ILE A 49 -10.50 3.07 -15.22
N ILE A 50 -10.83 4.36 -15.30
CA ILE A 50 -11.89 4.87 -16.19
C ILE A 50 -11.58 4.50 -17.65
N THR A 51 -10.33 4.66 -18.08
CA THR A 51 -9.90 4.38 -19.45
C THR A 51 -10.03 2.89 -19.79
N PHE A 52 -9.55 2.00 -18.92
CA PHE A 52 -9.67 0.55 -19.14
C PHE A 52 -11.12 0.07 -19.10
N LEU A 53 -11.96 0.65 -18.24
CA LEU A 53 -13.40 0.35 -18.21
C LEU A 53 -14.10 0.84 -19.49
N LYS A 54 -13.77 2.05 -20.00
CA LYS A 54 -14.36 2.60 -21.23
C LYS A 54 -13.94 1.86 -22.49
N ILE A 55 -12.66 1.50 -22.63
CA ILE A 55 -12.15 0.76 -23.79
C ILE A 55 -12.73 -0.66 -23.84
N GLY A 56 -13.10 -1.19 -22.67
CA GLY A 56 -13.47 -2.58 -22.47
C GLY A 56 -12.21 -3.43 -22.42
N VAL A 57 -11.98 -4.08 -21.28
CA VAL A 57 -10.82 -4.94 -21.06
C VAL A 57 -10.90 -6.13 -22.03
N LYS A 58 -10.07 -6.14 -23.09
CA LYS A 58 -10.13 -7.10 -24.22
C LYS A 58 -9.10 -8.23 -24.17
N ASP A 59 -8.12 -8.09 -23.30
CA ASP A 59 -6.95 -8.96 -23.24
C ASP A 59 -6.44 -9.08 -21.80
N SER A 60 -5.59 -10.10 -21.59
CA SER A 60 -5.01 -10.38 -20.28
C SER A 60 -4.16 -9.23 -19.75
N VAL A 61 -3.45 -8.54 -20.64
CA VAL A 61 -2.59 -7.42 -20.27
C VAL A 61 -3.42 -6.23 -19.76
N SER A 62 -4.46 -5.83 -20.48
CA SER A 62 -5.38 -4.77 -20.02
C SER A 62 -6.07 -5.16 -18.71
N THR A 63 -6.33 -6.46 -18.50
CA THR A 63 -6.90 -6.95 -17.23
C THR A 63 -5.93 -6.70 -16.07
N LEU A 64 -4.67 -7.08 -16.24
CA LEU A 64 -3.63 -6.91 -15.23
C LEU A 64 -3.34 -5.43 -14.94
N LEU A 65 -3.30 -4.58 -15.98
CA LEU A 65 -3.11 -3.14 -15.82
C LEU A 65 -4.27 -2.47 -15.06
N LEU A 66 -5.51 -2.89 -15.34
CA LEU A 66 -6.68 -2.46 -14.56
C LEU A 66 -6.55 -2.91 -13.10
N THR A 67 -6.17 -4.16 -12.85
CA THR A 67 -5.96 -4.67 -11.50
C THR A 67 -4.89 -3.88 -10.74
N ILE A 68 -3.75 -3.59 -11.36
CA ILE A 68 -2.67 -2.76 -10.77
C ILE A 68 -3.21 -1.36 -10.43
N SER A 69 -3.92 -0.72 -11.36
CA SER A 69 -4.46 0.62 -11.13
C SER A 69 -5.46 0.65 -9.97
N MET A 70 -6.28 -0.40 -9.84
CA MET A 70 -7.21 -0.57 -8.71
C MET A 70 -6.47 -0.79 -7.38
N SER A 71 -5.44 -1.64 -7.36
CA SER A 71 -4.66 -1.89 -6.14
C SER A 71 -3.86 -0.67 -5.69
N ASP A 72 -3.30 0.09 -6.64
CA ASP A 72 -2.55 1.31 -6.35
C ASP A 72 -3.46 2.42 -5.82
N ALA A 73 -4.64 2.61 -6.42
CA ALA A 73 -5.63 3.55 -5.90
C ALA A 73 -6.10 3.16 -4.48
N CYS A 74 -6.30 1.86 -4.23
CA CYS A 74 -6.66 1.35 -2.90
C CYS A 74 -5.54 1.61 -1.89
N PHE A 75 -4.29 1.29 -2.24
CA PHE A 75 -3.11 1.57 -1.42
C PHE A 75 -2.99 3.05 -1.07
N LEU A 76 -3.05 3.94 -2.07
CA LEU A 76 -2.94 5.39 -1.86
C LEU A 76 -4.06 5.92 -0.96
N THR A 77 -5.28 5.40 -1.12
CA THR A 77 -6.42 5.76 -0.26
C THR A 77 -6.18 5.32 1.18
N LEU A 78 -5.76 4.07 1.40
CA LEU A 78 -5.56 3.49 2.72
C LEU A 78 -4.33 4.06 3.45
N VAL A 79 -3.26 4.40 2.73
CA VAL A 79 -2.05 4.98 3.32
C VAL A 79 -2.18 6.49 3.58
N SER A 80 -3.15 7.15 2.93
CA SER A 80 -3.35 8.61 3.04
C SER A 80 -3.43 9.15 4.48
N PRO A 81 -4.11 8.51 5.46
CA PRO A 81 -4.16 9.05 6.83
C PRO A 81 -2.77 9.04 7.49
N ALA A 82 -1.95 8.03 7.20
CA ALA A 82 -0.58 7.93 7.70
C ALA A 82 0.29 9.06 7.15
N LEU A 83 0.20 9.30 5.84
CA LEU A 83 1.02 10.30 5.14
C LEU A 83 0.61 11.73 5.49
N LEU A 84 -0.70 12.01 5.51
CA LEU A 84 -1.23 13.31 5.85
C LEU A 84 -0.95 13.68 7.31
N ARG A 85 -0.93 12.70 8.23
CA ARG A 85 -0.50 12.95 9.62
C ARG A 85 0.87 13.62 9.67
N HIS A 86 1.84 13.08 8.94
CA HIS A 86 3.20 13.64 8.93
C HIS A 86 3.27 15.04 8.32
N ALA A 87 2.42 15.34 7.33
CA ALA A 87 2.32 16.66 6.74
C ALA A 87 1.64 17.68 7.67
N PHE A 88 0.64 17.26 8.47
CA PHE A 88 -0.17 18.14 9.32
C PHE A 88 0.30 18.26 10.78
N LEU A 89 1.38 17.58 11.17
CA LEU A 89 1.98 17.73 12.52
C LEU A 89 2.37 19.19 12.85
N SER A 90 2.52 20.06 11.84
CA SER A 90 2.78 21.49 12.00
C SER A 90 1.54 22.37 12.21
N VAL A 91 0.31 21.84 12.04
CA VAL A 91 -0.93 22.66 11.92
C VAL A 91 -1.86 22.54 13.14
N GLY A 92 -1.61 21.63 14.09
CA GLY A 92 -2.27 21.61 15.41
C GLY A 92 -2.73 20.23 15.91
N SER A 93 -2.90 20.09 17.22
CA SER A 93 -2.96 18.79 17.92
C SER A 93 -4.26 17.98 17.78
N TYR A 94 -5.43 18.62 17.61
CA TYR A 94 -6.72 17.91 17.66
C TYR A 94 -6.98 17.03 16.42
N LYS A 95 -6.59 17.47 15.22
CA LYS A 95 -6.76 16.69 13.97
C LYS A 95 -5.82 15.48 13.90
N VAL A 96 -4.77 15.45 14.71
CA VAL A 96 -3.74 14.38 14.69
C VAL A 96 -4.25 13.10 15.35
N GLN A 97 -5.16 13.18 16.32
CA GLN A 97 -5.66 11.99 17.04
C GLN A 97 -6.60 11.14 16.16
N ALA A 98 -7.57 11.75 15.48
CA ALA A 98 -8.45 11.03 14.55
C ALA A 98 -7.67 10.38 13.38
N LEU A 99 -6.62 11.05 12.89
CA LEU A 99 -5.71 10.48 11.88
C LEU A 99 -4.86 9.34 12.45
N ASN A 100 -4.61 9.31 13.76
CA ASN A 100 -3.83 8.25 14.39
C ASN A 100 -4.65 6.95 14.45
N ASP A 101 -5.91 7.02 14.83
CA ASP A 101 -6.79 5.85 14.91
C ASP A 101 -7.03 5.26 13.52
N LEU A 102 -7.33 6.12 12.53
CA LEU A 102 -7.46 5.72 11.14
C LEU A 102 -6.16 5.10 10.62
N ARG A 103 -5.00 5.71 10.90
CA ARG A 103 -3.69 5.17 10.51
C ARG A 103 -3.50 3.74 11.01
N VAL A 104 -3.76 3.47 12.29
CA VAL A 104 -3.53 2.12 12.84
C VAL A 104 -4.45 1.09 12.16
N MET A 105 -5.69 1.49 11.84
CA MET A 105 -6.64 0.61 11.15
C MET A 105 -6.31 0.38 9.66
N THR A 106 -5.81 1.41 8.96
CA THR A 106 -5.61 1.35 7.51
C THR A 106 -4.18 0.99 7.08
N PHE A 107 -3.19 1.10 7.96
CA PHE A 107 -1.78 0.87 7.63
C PHE A 107 -1.54 -0.55 7.10
N TRP A 108 -1.92 -1.58 7.86
CA TRP A 108 -1.69 -2.96 7.44
C TRP A 108 -2.47 -3.36 6.17
N PRO A 109 -3.78 -3.04 6.05
CA PRO A 109 -4.50 -3.22 4.79
C PRO A 109 -3.86 -2.50 3.60
N ALA A 110 -3.27 -1.31 3.80
CA ALA A 110 -2.56 -0.61 2.74
C ALA A 110 -1.38 -1.45 2.21
N PHE A 111 -0.53 -1.97 3.09
CA PHE A 111 0.60 -2.81 2.69
C PHE A 111 0.17 -4.10 1.99
N THR A 112 -0.95 -4.69 2.39
CA THR A 112 -1.55 -5.83 1.67
C THR A 112 -1.88 -5.46 0.21
N CYS A 113 -2.46 -4.27 -0.04
CA CYS A 113 -2.71 -3.79 -1.40
C CYS A 113 -1.42 -3.48 -2.18
N TYR A 114 -0.39 -2.95 -1.51
CA TYR A 114 0.92 -2.70 -2.11
C TYR A 114 1.59 -4.00 -2.58
N ASP A 115 1.65 -5.01 -1.73
CA ASP A 115 2.23 -6.32 -2.06
C ASP A 115 1.44 -7.00 -3.19
N PHE A 116 0.11 -6.88 -3.17
CA PHE A 116 -0.73 -7.38 -4.25
C PHE A 116 -0.40 -6.71 -5.59
N SER A 117 -0.23 -5.39 -5.61
CA SER A 117 0.21 -4.66 -6.80
C SER A 117 1.56 -5.16 -7.32
N ALA A 118 2.51 -5.42 -6.42
CA ALA A 118 3.82 -5.98 -6.76
C ALA A 118 3.69 -7.38 -7.40
N TYR A 119 2.89 -8.28 -6.82
CA TYR A 119 2.65 -9.61 -7.39
C TYR A 119 2.00 -9.55 -8.77
N VAL A 120 1.00 -8.69 -8.96
CA VAL A 120 0.35 -8.51 -10.26
C VAL A 120 1.32 -7.90 -11.29
N SER A 121 2.22 -7.01 -10.86
CA SER A 121 3.26 -6.43 -11.72
C SER A 121 4.24 -7.49 -12.24
N VAL A 122 4.60 -8.48 -11.40
CA VAL A 122 5.40 -9.63 -11.84
C VAL A 122 4.65 -10.44 -12.89
N VAL A 123 3.37 -10.76 -12.66
CA VAL A 123 2.53 -11.48 -13.64
C VAL A 123 2.42 -10.70 -14.95
N LEU A 124 2.27 -9.38 -14.89
CA LEU A 124 2.28 -8.51 -16.06
C LEU A 124 3.60 -8.59 -16.82
N GLY A 125 4.73 -8.51 -16.12
CA GLY A 125 6.07 -8.65 -16.72
C GLY A 125 6.22 -9.97 -17.47
N VAL A 126 5.89 -11.09 -16.82
CA VAL A 126 5.91 -12.43 -17.44
C VAL A 126 4.98 -12.49 -18.64
N THR A 127 3.78 -11.93 -18.53
CA THR A 127 2.80 -11.89 -19.63
C THR A 127 3.38 -11.14 -20.83
N ARG A 128 4.03 -9.98 -20.62
CA ARG A 128 4.65 -9.19 -21.70
C ARG A 128 5.82 -9.91 -22.34
N CYS A 129 6.66 -10.59 -21.57
CA CYS A 129 7.75 -11.41 -22.11
C CYS A 129 7.20 -12.59 -22.93
N ALA A 130 6.16 -13.27 -22.44
CA ALA A 130 5.52 -14.39 -23.12
C ALA A 130 4.82 -13.98 -24.42
N CYS A 131 4.24 -12.78 -24.49
CA CYS A 131 3.68 -12.23 -25.74
C CYS A 131 4.69 -12.21 -26.88
N VAL A 132 5.94 -11.84 -26.58
CA VAL A 132 7.01 -11.67 -27.57
C VAL A 132 7.69 -13.00 -27.85
N ALA A 133 7.98 -13.78 -26.81
CA ALA A 133 8.70 -15.04 -26.95
C ALA A 133 7.85 -16.15 -27.61
N MET A 134 6.53 -16.15 -27.40
CA MET A 134 5.63 -17.22 -27.87
C MET A 134 4.29 -16.69 -28.41
N PRO A 135 4.26 -15.92 -29.51
CA PRO A 135 3.06 -15.25 -30.00
C PRO A 135 1.91 -16.21 -30.35
N LEU A 136 2.22 -17.39 -30.93
CA LEU A 136 1.22 -18.40 -31.33
C LEU A 136 0.55 -19.07 -30.13
N ARG A 137 1.27 -19.27 -29.03
CA ARG A 137 0.74 -19.87 -27.79
C ARG A 137 0.09 -18.84 -26.89
N PHE A 138 0.54 -17.58 -26.96
CA PHE A 138 0.06 -16.51 -26.10
C PHE A 138 -1.46 -16.32 -26.16
N LYS A 139 -2.02 -16.26 -27.38
CA LYS A 139 -3.47 -16.04 -27.59
C LYS A 139 -4.34 -17.21 -27.08
N SER A 140 -3.79 -18.42 -27.02
CA SER A 140 -4.46 -19.62 -26.51
C SER A 140 -4.32 -19.76 -24.98
N VAL A 141 -3.15 -19.42 -24.44
CA VAL A 141 -2.83 -19.57 -23.01
C VAL A 141 -3.39 -18.42 -22.17
N PHE A 142 -3.16 -17.17 -22.59
CA PHE A 142 -3.50 -15.96 -21.84
C PHE A 142 -4.83 -15.36 -22.32
N THR A 143 -5.92 -16.08 -22.10
CA THR A 143 -7.27 -15.51 -22.25
C THR A 143 -7.73 -14.82 -20.96
N LYS A 144 -8.54 -13.76 -21.07
CA LYS A 144 -9.02 -12.97 -19.90
C LYS A 144 -9.52 -13.84 -18.76
N LYS A 145 -10.35 -14.84 -19.07
CA LYS A 145 -10.97 -15.74 -18.09
C LYS A 145 -9.92 -16.56 -17.33
N ARG A 146 -8.84 -16.96 -18.02
CA ARG A 146 -7.73 -17.72 -17.44
C ARG A 146 -6.74 -16.84 -16.67
N THR A 147 -6.73 -15.52 -16.92
CA THR A 147 -5.89 -14.56 -16.18
C THR A 147 -6.56 -14.08 -14.90
N ILE A 148 -7.90 -13.97 -14.87
CA ILE A 148 -8.63 -13.58 -13.65
C ILE A 148 -8.45 -14.62 -12.53
N ILE A 149 -8.48 -15.91 -12.86
CA ILE A 149 -8.33 -16.99 -11.87
C ILE A 149 -7.03 -16.88 -11.05
N PRO A 150 -5.82 -16.85 -11.65
CA PRO A 150 -4.58 -16.72 -10.89
C PRO A 150 -4.48 -15.39 -10.17
N VAL A 151 -5.03 -14.30 -10.71
CA VAL A 151 -5.07 -13.00 -10.01
C VAL A 151 -5.91 -13.08 -8.74
N VAL A 152 -7.08 -13.71 -8.79
CA VAL A 152 -7.93 -13.92 -7.61
C VAL A 152 -7.25 -14.85 -6.61
N VAL A 153 -6.61 -15.93 -7.07
CA VAL A 153 -5.84 -16.84 -6.20
C VAL A 153 -4.68 -16.09 -5.52
N LEU A 154 -3.94 -15.27 -6.25
CA LEU A 154 -2.87 -14.43 -5.71
C LEU A 154 -3.41 -13.45 -4.66
N PHE A 155 -4.57 -12.84 -4.91
CA PHE A 155 -5.22 -11.97 -3.94
C PHE A 155 -5.56 -12.75 -2.65
N CYS A 156 -6.18 -13.93 -2.77
CA CYS A 156 -6.50 -14.77 -1.61
C CYS A 156 -5.25 -15.18 -0.83
N ILE A 157 -4.19 -15.63 -1.50
CA ILE A 157 -2.91 -15.99 -0.87
C ILE A 157 -2.30 -14.79 -0.16
N ASN A 158 -2.27 -13.62 -0.83
CA ASN A 158 -1.74 -12.39 -0.26
C ASN A 158 -2.50 -11.99 1.02
N VAL A 159 -3.84 -12.07 1.01
CA VAL A 159 -4.65 -11.81 2.21
C VAL A 159 -4.37 -12.85 3.30
N LEU A 160 -4.34 -14.15 2.97
CA LEU A 160 -4.08 -15.23 3.93
C LEU A 160 -2.74 -15.06 4.66
N ILE A 161 -1.68 -14.69 3.94
CA ILE A 161 -0.35 -14.43 4.52
C ILE A 161 -0.39 -13.25 5.51
N HIS A 162 -1.26 -12.26 5.28
CA HIS A 162 -1.39 -11.07 6.12
C HIS A 162 -2.40 -11.22 7.27
N ILE A 163 -3.23 -12.27 7.30
CA ILE A 163 -4.17 -12.55 8.41
C ILE A 163 -3.50 -12.53 9.80
N PRO A 164 -2.36 -13.21 10.06
CA PRO A 164 -1.75 -13.20 11.39
C PRO A 164 -1.38 -11.78 11.82
N VAL A 165 -0.84 -10.98 10.90
CA VAL A 165 -0.44 -9.59 11.15
C VAL A 165 -1.65 -8.69 11.42
N LEU A 166 -2.72 -8.86 10.65
CA LEU A 166 -3.99 -8.14 10.85
C LEU A 166 -4.63 -8.52 12.19
N THR A 167 -4.58 -9.80 12.58
CA THR A 167 -5.13 -10.30 13.84
C THR A 167 -4.36 -9.75 15.05
N ILE A 168 -3.02 -9.79 15.01
CA ILE A 168 -2.16 -9.24 16.07
C ILE A 168 -2.38 -7.73 16.21
N SER A 169 -2.52 -7.01 15.09
CA SER A 169 -2.75 -5.56 15.11
C SER A 169 -4.13 -5.18 15.64
N ARG A 170 -5.16 -5.99 15.35
CA ARG A 170 -6.51 -5.85 15.95
C ARG A 170 -6.47 -6.10 17.47
N LEU A 171 -5.69 -7.08 17.92
CA LEU A 171 -5.47 -7.36 19.35
C LEU A 171 -4.73 -6.19 20.02
N GLY A 172 -3.73 -5.61 19.35
CA GLY A 172 -3.02 -4.41 19.80
C GLY A 172 -3.95 -3.20 19.95
N LEU A 173 -4.82 -2.95 18.97
CA LEU A 173 -5.79 -1.85 19.00
C LEU A 173 -6.79 -1.98 20.18
N LYS A 174 -7.26 -3.20 20.48
CA LYS A 174 -8.17 -3.45 21.63
C LYS A 174 -7.51 -3.21 22.99
N MET A 175 -6.18 -3.29 23.09
CA MET A 175 -5.46 -3.11 24.35
C MET A 175 -5.01 -1.66 24.56
N THR A 176 -5.09 -0.80 23.54
CA THR A 176 -4.74 0.63 23.62
C THR A 176 -5.94 1.57 23.75
N LEU A 177 -7.16 1.04 23.66
CA LEU A 177 -8.44 1.73 23.84
C LEU A 177 -8.93 1.54 25.29
#